data_AF-A0A399XVV4-F1
#
_entry.id   AF-A0A399XVV4-F1
#
_cell.length_a   1.000
_cell.length_b   1.000
_cell.length_c   1.000
_cell.angle_alpha   90.00
_cell.angle_beta   90.00
_cell.angle_gamma   90.00
#
_symmetry.space_group_name_H-M   'P 1'
#
loop_
_entity.id
_entity.type
_entity.pdbx_description
1 polymer ?
#
loop_
_entity_poly.entity_id
_entity_poly.type
_entity_poly.pdbx_seq_one_letter_code
_entity_poly.pdbx_strand_id
1 'polypeptide(L)'
;MSNEAEFQPFDLLSCLGAGVDAFPTHSLFSMEIGPSGPLARISAISEDGRRLFLEFRNGTSGSADGSEPFEFEVGDVVVMVTEDGDTSFVEMPPSCWPDEPWIGVVRLKLNDITLIESGGRLRRVPTSGEVDYEESNTVEAGDHSGVQRVLSPEPIRAMDFPGVADIGGRFLVSDDSNLTFDDFGGAQPVVARARELIELPLQVRRAPIRNRSPADQRRALYWSSWYREDDAGARHRE
;
A
#
# COMPACT_ATOMS: atom_id res chain seq x y z
N MET A 1 -2.55 3.54 82.61
CA MET A 1 -3.16 4.23 81.45
C MET A 1 -2.29 5.44 81.24
N SER A 2 -1.27 5.26 80.42
CA SER A 2 0.03 5.91 80.58
C SER A 2 0.44 6.59 79.28
N ASN A 3 0.77 7.87 79.43
CA ASN A 3 1.68 8.71 78.66
C ASN A 3 1.76 8.53 77.15
N GLU A 4 1.21 9.53 76.46
CA GLU A 4 1.70 10.03 75.18
C GLU A 4 3.17 10.46 75.32
N ALA A 5 4.03 9.88 74.50
CA ALA A 5 5.43 10.27 74.36
C ALA A 5 5.68 10.70 72.91
N GLU A 6 5.89 12.00 72.79
CA GLU A 6 6.41 12.75 71.65
C GLU A 6 7.72 12.12 71.14
N PHE A 7 7.76 11.70 69.87
CA PHE A 7 8.99 11.22 69.22
C PHE A 7 9.47 12.27 68.22
N GLN A 8 10.56 12.95 68.58
CA GLN A 8 11.34 13.83 67.71
C GLN A 8 12.15 12.97 66.71
N PRO A 9 12.27 13.36 65.42
CA PRO A 9 13.10 12.63 64.47
C PRO A 9 14.59 12.87 64.74
N PHE A 10 15.33 11.77 64.85
CA PHE A 10 16.79 11.75 64.94
C PHE A 10 17.43 12.19 63.62
N ASP A 11 18.30 13.19 63.70
CA ASP A 11 19.25 13.56 62.65
C ASP A 11 20.21 12.39 62.36
N LEU A 12 20.07 11.78 61.18
CA LEU A 12 21.03 10.82 60.61
C LEU A 12 21.90 11.52 59.55
N LEU A 13 22.65 12.53 59.98
CA LEU A 13 23.56 13.29 59.13
C LEU A 13 24.99 13.20 59.66
N SER A 14 25.58 12.01 59.58
CA SER A 14 27.04 11.83 59.51
C SER A 14 27.37 10.35 59.36
N CYS A 15 27.74 9.94 58.15
CA CYS A 15 28.71 8.87 57.83
C CYS A 15 28.40 8.29 56.46
N LEU A 16 28.95 8.90 55.41
CA LEU A 16 29.56 8.19 54.28
C LEU A 16 30.14 9.25 53.34
N GLY A 17 31.45 9.42 53.45
CA GLY A 17 32.21 10.22 52.52
C GLY A 17 32.47 9.47 51.21
N ALA A 18 32.88 10.30 50.25
CA ALA A 18 33.69 9.97 49.08
C ALA A 18 32.98 9.25 47.91
N GLY A 19 32.80 10.02 46.83
CA GLY A 19 32.97 9.54 45.47
C GLY A 19 31.76 8.87 44.85
N VAL A 20 30.88 9.66 44.26
CA VAL A 20 30.14 9.25 43.07
C VAL A 20 30.05 10.45 42.15
N ASP A 21 30.46 10.20 40.92
CA ASP A 21 30.64 11.16 39.85
C ASP A 21 29.44 12.09 39.67
N ALA A 22 29.72 13.28 39.17
CA ALA A 22 28.73 14.20 38.66
C ALA A 22 27.86 13.47 37.61
N PHE A 23 26.69 12.99 38.04
CA PHE A 23 25.66 12.56 37.11
C PHE A 23 25.27 13.78 36.29
N PRO A 24 25.36 13.73 34.95
CA PRO A 24 24.89 14.82 34.12
C PRO A 24 23.42 15.03 34.46
N THR A 25 23.08 16.25 34.86
CA THR A 25 21.72 16.72 35.04
C THR A 25 20.91 16.21 33.87
N HIS A 26 19.99 15.27 34.10
CA HIS A 26 19.07 14.82 33.07
C HIS A 26 18.44 16.08 32.49
N SER A 27 18.74 16.35 31.21
CA SER A 27 18.06 17.39 30.46
C SER A 27 16.59 17.09 30.62
N LEU A 28 15.87 17.93 31.37
CA LEU A 28 14.43 17.90 31.45
C LEU A 28 13.94 18.06 30.02
N PHE A 29 13.58 16.94 29.39
CA PHE A 29 12.95 16.92 28.09
C PHE A 29 11.55 17.49 28.32
N SER A 30 11.41 18.80 28.17
CA SER A 30 10.10 19.45 28.18
C SER A 30 9.41 19.07 26.88
N MET A 31 8.46 18.14 26.98
CA MET A 31 7.55 17.80 25.89
C MET A 31 6.29 18.61 26.11
N GLU A 32 6.06 19.63 25.28
CA GLU A 32 4.75 20.25 25.18
C GLU A 32 3.86 19.36 24.34
N ILE A 33 2.76 18.88 24.92
CA ILE A 33 1.75 18.12 24.18
C ILE A 33 1.01 19.14 23.31
N GLY A 34 1.02 18.93 22.00
CA GLY A 34 0.27 19.75 21.05
C GLY A 34 -1.25 19.63 21.25
N PRO A 35 -2.04 20.37 20.46
CA PRO A 35 -3.49 20.35 20.56
C PRO A 35 -4.04 18.92 20.50
N SER A 36 -4.86 18.55 21.49
CA SER A 36 -5.41 17.20 21.63
C SER A 36 -6.93 17.22 21.58
N GLY A 37 -7.51 16.38 20.73
CA GLY A 37 -8.96 16.23 20.63
C GLY A 37 -9.37 15.32 19.47
N PRO A 38 -10.67 15.23 19.16
CA PRO A 38 -11.16 14.42 18.05
C PRO A 38 -10.59 14.89 16.71
N LEU A 39 -10.09 13.93 15.92
CA LEU A 39 -9.70 14.18 14.54
C LEU A 39 -10.93 14.13 13.63
N ALA A 40 -11.08 15.14 12.79
CA ALA A 40 -12.16 15.26 11.81
C ALA A 40 -11.60 15.62 10.42
N ARG A 41 -12.34 15.27 9.38
CA ARG A 41 -12.12 15.72 8.00
C ARG A 41 -13.29 16.58 7.54
N ILE A 42 -13.00 17.69 6.88
CA ILE A 42 -14.04 18.57 6.33
C ILE A 42 -14.65 17.92 5.10
N SER A 43 -15.95 17.60 5.15
CA SER A 43 -16.66 16.92 4.07
C SER A 43 -17.47 17.88 3.19
N ALA A 44 -17.90 19.01 3.76
CA ALA A 44 -18.56 20.09 3.02
C ALA A 44 -18.46 21.41 3.79
N ILE A 45 -18.63 22.51 3.06
CA ILE A 45 -18.68 23.88 3.60
C ILE A 45 -19.95 24.54 3.05
N SER A 46 -20.70 25.27 3.87
CA SER A 46 -21.87 26.03 3.42
C SER A 46 -21.48 27.15 2.44
N GLU A 47 -22.44 27.62 1.64
CA GLU A 47 -22.20 28.68 0.64
C GLU A 47 -21.68 29.99 1.26
N ASP A 48 -22.08 30.30 2.50
CA ASP A 48 -21.62 31.49 3.23
C ASP A 48 -20.29 31.26 3.97
N GLY A 49 -19.72 30.06 3.91
CA GLY A 49 -18.47 29.66 4.56
C GLY A 49 -18.57 29.52 6.08
N ARG A 50 -19.74 29.72 6.69
CA ARG A 50 -19.91 29.80 8.15
C ARG A 50 -20.26 28.49 8.83
N ARG A 51 -20.51 27.44 8.05
CA ARG A 51 -20.81 26.11 8.57
C ARG A 51 -19.92 25.07 7.93
N LEU A 52 -19.20 24.33 8.77
CA LEU A 52 -18.44 23.16 8.37
C LEU A 52 -19.28 21.91 8.62
N PHE A 53 -19.24 20.98 7.67
CA PHE A 53 -19.68 19.60 7.86
C PHE A 53 -18.45 18.73 8.05
N LEU A 54 -18.48 17.94 9.11
CA LEU A 54 -17.33 17.19 9.61
C LEU A 54 -17.62 15.69 9.53
N GLU A 55 -16.65 14.93 9.06
CA GLU A 55 -16.61 13.49 9.15
C GLU A 55 -15.62 13.08 10.22
N PHE A 56 -16.05 12.22 11.14
CA PHE A 56 -15.20 11.68 12.20
C PHE A 56 -14.74 10.26 11.87
N ARG A 57 -13.63 9.85 12.49
CA ARG A 57 -13.02 8.51 12.35
C ARG A 57 -13.98 7.33 12.57
N ASN A 58 -14.96 7.51 13.44
CA ASN A 58 -15.95 6.48 13.79
C ASN A 58 -17.10 6.39 12.77
N GLY A 59 -17.02 7.09 11.64
CA GLY A 59 -18.07 7.15 10.62
C GLY A 59 -19.26 8.05 10.99
N THR A 60 -19.22 8.70 12.15
CA THR A 60 -20.22 9.71 12.49
C THR A 60 -19.93 11.02 11.77
N SER A 61 -20.98 11.81 11.57
CA SER A 61 -20.88 13.15 11.02
C SER A 61 -21.36 14.18 12.03
N GLY A 62 -20.82 15.39 11.94
CA GLY A 62 -21.26 16.54 12.73
C GLY A 62 -21.19 17.82 11.93
N SER A 63 -21.52 18.92 12.56
CA SER A 63 -21.33 20.25 11.98
C SER A 63 -20.89 21.25 13.04
N ALA A 64 -20.16 22.26 12.61
CA ALA A 64 -19.78 23.39 13.43
C ALA A 64 -20.15 24.70 12.72
N ASP A 65 -20.71 25.63 13.49
CA ASP A 65 -21.13 26.94 13.01
C ASP A 65 -20.18 28.01 13.58
N GLY A 66 -19.76 28.95 12.72
CA GLY A 66 -18.89 30.07 13.06
C GLY A 66 -19.61 31.41 12.88
N SER A 67 -19.18 32.42 13.62
CA SER A 67 -19.65 33.81 13.43
C SER A 67 -19.09 34.44 12.15
N GLU A 68 -17.88 34.01 11.75
CA GLU A 68 -17.16 34.42 10.54
C GLU A 68 -16.96 33.20 9.61
N PRO A 69 -16.77 33.41 8.29
CA PRO A 69 -16.45 32.33 7.37
C PRO A 69 -15.14 31.64 7.77
N PHE A 70 -15.11 30.32 7.72
CA PHE A 70 -13.90 29.54 7.95
C PHE A 70 -12.95 29.60 6.73
N GLU A 71 -11.65 29.65 7.00
CA GLU A 71 -10.60 29.54 5.98
C GLU A 71 -10.09 28.09 5.88
N PHE A 72 -10.96 27.18 5.40
CA PHE A 72 -10.61 25.79 5.13
C PHE A 72 -11.12 25.34 3.77
N GLU A 73 -10.57 24.25 3.26
CA GLU A 73 -11.01 23.57 2.05
C GLU A 73 -11.66 22.21 2.37
N VAL A 74 -12.50 21.72 1.43
CA VAL A 74 -13.06 20.37 1.54
C VAL A 74 -11.93 19.35 1.40
N GLY A 75 -11.83 18.45 2.38
CA GLY A 75 -10.76 17.45 2.47
C GLY A 75 -9.72 17.76 3.55
N ASP A 76 -9.68 18.98 4.08
CA ASP A 76 -8.75 19.35 5.15
C ASP A 76 -9.00 18.51 6.41
N VAL A 77 -7.90 18.15 7.06
CA VAL A 77 -7.88 17.34 8.27
C VAL A 77 -7.63 18.27 9.44
N VAL A 78 -8.49 18.20 10.46
CA VAL A 78 -8.42 19.11 11.62
C VAL A 78 -8.54 18.33 12.92
N VAL A 79 -7.89 18.85 13.97
CA VAL A 79 -8.18 18.46 15.36
C VAL A 79 -9.13 19.49 15.95
N MET A 80 -10.21 19.00 16.54
CA MET A 80 -11.13 19.81 17.33
C MET A 80 -10.58 19.99 18.75
N VAL A 81 -10.30 21.22 19.14
CA VAL A 81 -9.81 21.57 20.47
C VAL A 81 -10.90 22.34 21.19
N THR A 82 -11.45 21.76 22.25
CA THR A 82 -12.45 22.43 23.08
C THR A 82 -11.80 22.89 24.38
N GLU A 83 -11.67 24.21 24.55
CA GLU A 83 -11.15 24.86 25.75
C GLU A 83 -12.21 25.84 26.26
N ASP A 84 -12.50 25.80 27.56
CA ASP A 84 -13.47 26.70 28.23
C ASP A 84 -14.87 26.80 27.58
N GLY A 85 -15.27 25.77 26.85
CA GLY A 85 -16.58 25.70 26.15
C GLY A 85 -16.57 26.23 24.73
N ASP A 86 -15.46 26.83 24.28
CA ASP A 86 -15.25 27.24 22.91
C ASP A 86 -14.49 26.13 22.16
N THR A 87 -14.94 25.83 20.93
CA THR A 87 -14.28 24.84 20.07
C THR A 87 -13.53 25.54 18.96
N SER A 88 -12.24 25.29 18.89
CA SER A 88 -11.36 25.73 17.81
C SER A 88 -10.93 24.54 16.95
N PHE A 89 -10.49 24.83 15.74
CA PHE A 89 -9.99 23.85 14.78
C PHE A 89 -8.52 24.14 14.51
N VAL A 90 -7.69 23.11 14.62
CA VAL A 90 -6.27 23.19 14.25
C VAL A 90 -6.04 22.27 13.05
N GLU A 91 -5.56 22.83 11.95
CA GLU A 91 -5.23 22.09 10.74
C GLU A 91 -4.10 21.08 11.00
N MET A 92 -4.27 19.87 10.50
CA MET A 92 -3.30 18.79 10.56
C MET A 92 -2.90 18.36 9.15
N PRO A 93 -1.67 17.83 8.98
CA PRO A 93 -1.28 17.19 7.73
C PRO A 93 -2.29 16.12 7.29
N PRO A 94 -2.57 15.97 5.98
CA PRO A 94 -3.48 14.94 5.48
C PRO A 94 -3.12 13.53 5.93
N SER A 95 -1.83 13.25 6.14
CA SER A 95 -1.31 11.97 6.65
C SER A 95 -1.76 11.63 8.07
N CYS A 96 -2.27 12.60 8.85
CA CYS A 96 -2.87 12.34 10.16
C CYS A 96 -4.24 11.65 10.03
N TRP A 97 -4.91 11.78 8.87
CA TRP A 97 -6.07 10.98 8.54
C TRP A 97 -5.58 9.60 8.03
N PRO A 98 -5.92 8.49 8.69
CA PRO A 98 -5.52 7.16 8.27
C PRO A 98 -6.39 6.81 7.08
N ASP A 99 -5.74 6.22 6.11
CA ASP A 99 -6.46 5.60 5.02
C ASP A 99 -7.29 4.45 5.57
N GLU A 100 -8.51 4.30 5.04
CA GLU A 100 -9.24 3.07 5.22
C GLU A 100 -8.41 1.96 4.55
N PRO A 101 -7.96 0.96 5.33
CA PRO A 101 -7.09 -0.05 4.78
C PRO A 101 -7.84 -0.88 3.75
N TRP A 102 -7.15 -1.21 2.67
CA TRP A 102 -7.70 -2.00 1.59
C TRP A 102 -6.79 -3.18 1.27
N ILE A 103 -7.38 -4.22 0.69
CA ILE A 103 -6.68 -5.46 0.38
C ILE A 103 -6.31 -5.47 -1.10
N GLY A 104 -5.10 -5.95 -1.39
CA GLY A 104 -4.66 -6.19 -2.76
C GLY A 104 -3.47 -7.12 -2.84
N VAL A 105 -3.05 -7.41 -4.07
CA VAL A 105 -1.91 -8.29 -4.36
C VAL A 105 -0.73 -7.44 -4.84
N VAL A 106 0.43 -7.60 -4.22
CA VAL A 106 1.66 -6.91 -4.63
C VAL A 106 2.06 -7.38 -6.02
N ARG A 107 2.20 -6.45 -6.97
CA ARG A 107 2.63 -6.73 -8.34
C ARG A 107 4.07 -6.32 -8.61
N LEU A 108 4.56 -5.31 -7.90
CA LEU A 108 5.93 -4.82 -8.01
C LEU A 108 6.32 -4.13 -6.71
N LYS A 109 7.49 -4.47 -6.17
CA LYS A 109 8.08 -3.79 -5.01
C LYS A 109 9.36 -3.07 -5.43
N LEU A 110 9.37 -1.75 -5.36
CA LEU A 110 10.58 -0.92 -5.47
C LEU A 110 10.99 -0.44 -4.08
N ASN A 111 12.09 0.29 -3.98
CA ASN A 111 12.62 0.77 -2.69
C ASN A 111 11.80 1.91 -2.08
N ASP A 112 11.11 2.68 -2.92
CA ASP A 112 10.34 3.88 -2.56
C ASP A 112 8.84 3.70 -2.77
N ILE A 113 8.44 2.87 -3.76
CA ILE A 113 7.05 2.64 -4.13
C ILE A 113 6.73 1.16 -4.31
N THR A 114 5.52 0.79 -3.93
CA THR A 114 4.97 -0.55 -4.16
C THR A 114 3.70 -0.41 -5.00
N LEU A 115 3.59 -1.23 -6.05
CA LEU A 115 2.39 -1.35 -6.86
C LEU A 115 1.58 -2.55 -6.39
N ILE A 116 0.32 -2.30 -6.04
CA ILE A 116 -0.60 -3.32 -5.54
C ILE A 116 -1.85 -3.30 -6.41
N GLU A 117 -2.26 -4.47 -6.89
CA GLU A 117 -3.50 -4.65 -7.62
C GLU A 117 -4.66 -4.85 -6.63
N SER A 118 -5.70 -4.04 -6.76
CA SER A 118 -6.96 -4.20 -6.03
C SER A 118 -8.13 -3.93 -6.97
N GLY A 119 -9.10 -4.85 -7.01
CA GLY A 119 -10.29 -4.71 -7.87
C GLY A 119 -9.99 -4.54 -9.36
N GLY A 120 -8.89 -5.14 -9.86
CA GLY A 120 -8.45 -5.02 -11.26
C GLY A 120 -7.76 -3.69 -11.61
N ARG A 121 -7.44 -2.85 -10.62
CA ARG A 121 -6.68 -1.61 -10.81
C ARG A 121 -5.35 -1.69 -10.06
N LEU A 122 -4.30 -1.11 -10.67
CA LEU A 122 -3.03 -0.90 -9.99
C LEU A 122 -3.09 0.38 -9.16
N ARG A 123 -2.77 0.27 -7.87
CA ARG A 123 -2.62 1.37 -6.93
C ARG A 123 -1.15 1.47 -6.53
N ARG A 124 -0.67 2.70 -6.38
CA ARG A 124 0.68 3.02 -5.90
C ARG A 124 0.59 3.39 -4.43
N VAL A 125 1.43 2.78 -3.61
CA VAL A 125 1.59 3.11 -2.20
C VAL A 125 3.07 3.28 -1.87
N PRO A 126 3.44 4.04 -0.82
CA PRO A 126 4.84 4.14 -0.40
C PRO A 126 5.36 2.80 0.13
N THR A 127 6.63 2.51 -0.12
CA THR A 127 7.31 1.34 0.45
C THR A 127 7.80 1.68 1.87
N SER A 128 7.13 1.15 2.90
CA SER A 128 7.64 1.18 4.27
C SER A 128 8.59 0.00 4.49
N GLY A 129 9.66 0.23 5.26
CA GLY A 129 10.61 -0.83 5.66
C GLY A 129 10.17 -1.61 6.91
N GLU A 130 8.99 -1.31 7.45
CA GLU A 130 8.50 -1.88 8.73
C GLU A 130 7.91 -3.27 8.57
N VAL A 131 7.41 -3.60 7.37
CA VAL A 131 6.75 -4.87 7.06
C VAL A 131 7.55 -5.60 6.00
N ASP A 132 7.87 -6.86 6.26
CA ASP A 132 8.48 -7.73 5.26
C ASP A 132 7.40 -8.36 4.36
N TYR A 133 7.53 -8.16 3.06
CA TYR A 133 6.59 -8.64 2.05
C TYR A 133 7.27 -8.72 0.69
N GLU A 134 6.76 -9.61 -0.15
CA GLU A 134 7.29 -9.87 -1.48
C GLU A 134 6.23 -9.62 -2.56
N GLU A 135 6.66 -9.67 -3.82
CA GLU A 135 5.74 -9.72 -4.95
C GLU A 135 4.86 -10.96 -4.85
N SER A 136 3.61 -10.86 -5.31
CA SER A 136 2.56 -11.88 -5.19
C SER A 136 1.93 -12.05 -3.81
N ASN A 137 2.44 -11.44 -2.75
CA ASN A 137 1.76 -11.45 -1.45
C ASN A 137 0.41 -10.72 -1.54
N THR A 138 -0.59 -11.26 -0.84
CA THR A 138 -1.82 -10.53 -0.53
C THR A 138 -1.58 -9.71 0.73
N VAL A 139 -1.77 -8.40 0.64
CA VAL A 139 -1.44 -7.45 1.70
C VAL A 139 -2.61 -6.53 2.00
N GLU A 140 -2.61 -6.00 3.22
CA GLU A 140 -3.42 -4.85 3.60
C GLU A 140 -2.55 -3.60 3.50
N ALA A 141 -3.07 -2.58 2.82
CA ALA A 141 -2.35 -1.35 2.54
C ALA A 141 -3.25 -0.11 2.74
N GLY A 142 -2.60 1.00 3.05
CA GLY A 142 -3.17 2.36 2.99
C GLY A 142 -2.45 3.18 1.93
N ASP A 143 -3.12 4.18 1.38
CA ASP A 143 -2.58 5.01 0.29
C ASP A 143 -1.33 5.80 0.71
N HIS A 144 -1.29 6.28 1.95
CA HIS A 144 -0.21 7.07 2.55
C HIS A 144 0.67 6.25 3.50
N SER A 145 0.10 5.23 4.17
CA SER A 145 0.85 4.39 5.11
C SER A 145 1.70 3.32 4.43
N GLY A 146 1.40 2.98 3.18
CA GLY A 146 2.01 1.82 2.53
C GLY A 146 1.42 0.50 2.99
N VAL A 147 2.18 -0.57 2.84
CA VAL A 147 1.82 -1.92 3.29
C VAL A 147 1.84 -1.97 4.81
N GLN A 148 0.71 -2.35 5.41
CA GLN A 148 0.53 -2.42 6.86
C GLN A 148 0.72 -3.85 7.40
N ARG A 149 0.31 -4.87 6.63
CA ARG A 149 0.56 -6.28 6.96
C ARG A 149 0.40 -7.21 5.75
N VAL A 150 1.03 -8.38 5.83
CA VAL A 150 0.80 -9.49 4.90
C VAL A 150 -0.36 -10.34 5.42
N LEU A 151 -1.36 -10.56 4.56
CA LEU A 151 -2.53 -11.40 4.86
C LEU A 151 -2.36 -12.83 4.35
N SER A 152 -1.70 -13.00 3.20
CA SER A 152 -1.38 -14.31 2.63
C SER A 152 -0.09 -14.24 1.81
N PRO A 153 0.79 -15.25 1.90
CA PRO A 153 1.98 -15.36 1.05
C PRO A 153 1.62 -15.65 -0.41
N GLU A 154 0.42 -16.17 -0.69
CA GLU A 154 -0.06 -16.41 -2.04
C GLU A 154 -1.10 -15.36 -2.46
N PRO A 155 -1.19 -15.02 -3.76
CA PRO A 155 -2.23 -14.15 -4.29
C PRO A 155 -3.61 -14.73 -4.04
N ILE A 156 -4.48 -13.98 -3.37
CA ILE A 156 -5.91 -14.29 -3.29
C ILE A 156 -6.61 -13.50 -4.39
N ARG A 157 -7.06 -14.19 -5.42
CA ARG A 157 -7.83 -13.61 -6.53
C ARG A 157 -9.32 -13.67 -6.20
N ALA A 158 -10.08 -12.68 -6.67
CA ALA A 158 -11.54 -12.67 -6.52
C ALA A 158 -12.23 -13.90 -7.16
N MET A 159 -11.56 -14.61 -8.07
CA MET A 159 -12.03 -15.85 -8.69
C MET A 159 -11.42 -17.12 -8.07
N ASP A 160 -10.65 -17.01 -6.98
CA ASP A 160 -10.14 -18.19 -6.28
C ASP A 160 -11.27 -18.80 -5.47
N PHE A 161 -11.90 -19.82 -6.04
CA PHE A 161 -12.92 -20.59 -5.34
C PHE A 161 -12.26 -21.39 -4.20
N PRO A 162 -12.72 -21.21 -2.94
CA PRO A 162 -12.15 -21.95 -1.82
C PRO A 162 -12.30 -23.45 -2.05
N GLY A 163 -11.18 -24.18 -2.01
CA GLY A 163 -11.13 -25.64 -2.18
C GLY A 163 -10.69 -26.14 -3.56
N VAL A 164 -10.47 -25.25 -4.54
CA VAL A 164 -9.87 -25.63 -5.82
C VAL A 164 -8.39 -25.25 -5.81
N ALA A 165 -7.56 -26.13 -5.24
CA ALA A 165 -6.11 -26.00 -5.33
C ALA A 165 -5.68 -25.76 -6.79
N ASP A 166 -4.72 -24.83 -6.97
CA ASP A 166 -4.05 -24.42 -8.21
C ASP A 166 -4.40 -25.31 -9.41
N ILE A 167 -5.40 -24.89 -10.18
CA ILE A 167 -5.82 -25.63 -11.38
C ILE A 167 -4.67 -25.61 -12.40
N GLY A 168 -3.84 -24.56 -12.43
CA GLY A 168 -2.68 -24.44 -13.30
C GLY A 168 -1.67 -25.54 -13.04
N GLY A 169 -1.32 -25.77 -11.77
CA GLY A 169 -0.46 -26.88 -11.34
C GLY A 169 -0.97 -28.26 -11.72
N ARG A 170 -2.31 -28.47 -11.78
CA ARG A 170 -2.89 -29.74 -12.26
C ARG A 170 -2.71 -29.96 -13.77
N PHE A 171 -2.49 -28.90 -14.53
CA PHE A 171 -2.21 -28.97 -15.97
C PHE A 171 -0.72 -28.92 -16.30
N LEU A 172 0.13 -28.57 -15.34
CA LEU A 172 1.59 -28.61 -15.49
C LEU A 172 2.08 -30.01 -15.16
N VAL A 173 2.28 -30.83 -16.20
CA VAL A 173 3.00 -32.10 -16.07
C VAL A 173 4.50 -31.79 -16.19
N SER A 174 5.26 -32.06 -15.13
CA SER A 174 6.71 -32.15 -15.21
C SER A 174 7.06 -33.41 -15.99
N ASP A 175 7.53 -33.25 -17.22
CA ASP A 175 7.85 -34.36 -18.11
C ASP A 175 9.22 -34.94 -17.73
N ASP A 176 9.24 -36.11 -17.08
CA ASP A 176 10.44 -36.92 -16.83
C ASP A 176 10.80 -37.79 -18.06
N SER A 177 10.00 -37.74 -19.13
CA SER A 177 10.24 -38.54 -20.31
C SER A 177 11.16 -37.81 -21.29
N ASN A 178 12.35 -38.38 -21.54
CA ASN A 178 13.28 -37.95 -22.59
C ASN A 178 12.77 -38.31 -24.01
N LEU A 179 11.45 -38.30 -24.23
CA LEU A 179 10.87 -38.62 -25.52
C LEU A 179 11.00 -37.43 -26.45
N THR A 180 11.55 -37.68 -27.62
CA THR A 180 11.80 -36.70 -28.66
C THR A 180 10.95 -37.02 -29.90
N PHE A 181 10.90 -36.07 -30.82
CA PHE A 181 10.26 -36.28 -32.12
C PHE A 181 10.83 -37.47 -32.91
N ASP A 182 12.06 -37.90 -32.61
CA ASP A 182 12.73 -39.01 -33.31
C ASP A 182 12.28 -40.38 -32.77
N ASP A 183 11.61 -40.43 -31.62
CA ASP A 183 11.04 -41.64 -31.02
C ASP A 183 9.69 -42.04 -31.64
N PHE A 184 9.13 -41.21 -32.54
CA PHE A 184 7.91 -41.50 -33.28
C PHE A 184 8.19 -42.40 -34.50
N GLY A 185 8.06 -43.72 -34.31
CA GLY A 185 8.19 -44.72 -35.38
C GLY A 185 7.14 -44.57 -36.49
N GLY A 186 7.58 -44.43 -37.74
CA GLY A 186 6.74 -44.51 -38.94
C GLY A 186 5.84 -43.31 -39.25
N ALA A 187 5.80 -42.28 -38.39
CA ALA A 187 4.91 -41.12 -38.52
C ALA A 187 5.63 -39.83 -39.00
N GLN A 188 6.65 -39.97 -39.85
CA GLN A 188 7.48 -38.85 -40.32
C GLN A 188 6.69 -37.67 -40.92
N PRO A 189 5.59 -37.88 -41.69
CA PRO A 189 4.78 -36.76 -42.18
C PRO A 189 4.08 -35.97 -41.07
N VAL A 190 3.70 -36.62 -39.96
CA VAL A 190 3.02 -36.00 -38.82
C VAL A 190 4.02 -35.21 -37.97
N VAL A 191 5.21 -35.78 -37.74
CA VAL A 191 6.31 -35.12 -37.02
C VAL A 191 6.75 -33.86 -37.75
N ALA A 192 6.92 -33.92 -39.07
CA ALA A 192 7.28 -32.77 -39.89
C ALA A 192 6.24 -31.64 -39.76
N ARG A 193 4.95 -31.98 -39.78
CA ARG A 193 3.87 -30.99 -39.62
C ARG A 193 3.79 -30.42 -38.20
N ALA A 194 4.01 -31.24 -37.17
CA ALA A 194 4.03 -30.79 -35.79
C ALA A 194 5.21 -29.83 -35.52
N ARG A 195 6.41 -30.14 -36.03
CA ARG A 195 7.58 -29.23 -35.98
C ARG A 195 7.30 -27.89 -36.66
N GLU A 196 6.60 -27.92 -37.81
CA GLU A 196 6.19 -26.69 -38.51
C GLU A 196 5.23 -25.82 -37.71
N LEU A 197 4.29 -26.42 -36.98
CA LEU A 197 3.26 -25.69 -36.24
C LEU A 197 3.73 -25.19 -34.87
N ILE A 198 4.65 -25.90 -34.23
CA ILE A 198 5.04 -25.63 -32.85
C ILE A 198 6.44 -24.99 -32.78
N GLU A 199 7.46 -25.60 -33.39
CA GLU A 199 8.85 -25.17 -33.23
C GLU A 199 9.19 -23.95 -34.10
N LEU A 200 8.77 -23.96 -35.37
CA LEU A 200 9.08 -22.90 -36.33
C LEU A 200 8.61 -21.50 -35.85
N PRO A 201 7.37 -21.33 -35.35
CA PRO A 201 6.93 -20.04 -34.81
C PRO A 201 7.73 -19.57 -33.59
N LEU A 202 8.13 -20.51 -32.71
CA LEU A 202 8.91 -20.20 -31.51
C LEU A 202 10.36 -19.79 -31.85
N GLN A 203 10.97 -20.42 -32.85
CA GLN A 203 12.30 -20.06 -33.35
C GLN A 203 12.28 -18.69 -34.03
N VAL A 204 11.27 -18.40 -34.85
CA VAL A 204 11.10 -17.09 -35.47
C VAL A 204 10.96 -16.01 -34.40
N ARG A 205 10.15 -16.24 -33.36
CA ARG A 205 9.93 -15.29 -32.25
C ARG A 205 11.20 -15.01 -31.43
N ARG A 206 12.12 -15.97 -31.30
CA ARG A 206 13.40 -15.82 -30.58
C ARG A 206 14.52 -15.17 -31.41
N ALA A 207 14.43 -15.16 -32.73
CA ALA A 207 15.44 -14.54 -33.59
C ALA A 207 15.34 -12.99 -33.59
N PRO A 208 16.45 -12.25 -33.42
CA PRO A 208 16.46 -10.79 -33.50
C PRO A 208 16.01 -10.33 -34.89
N ILE A 209 15.10 -9.35 -34.94
CA ILE A 209 14.40 -8.87 -36.15
C ILE A 209 15.37 -8.51 -37.29
N ARG A 210 16.59 -8.06 -36.95
CA ARG A 210 17.64 -7.65 -37.91
C ARG A 210 18.13 -8.75 -38.85
N ASN A 211 17.98 -10.03 -38.48
CA ASN A 211 18.50 -11.17 -39.25
C ASN A 211 17.41 -11.90 -40.05
N ARG A 212 16.18 -11.36 -40.13
CA ARG A 212 15.08 -11.97 -40.90
C ARG A 212 15.13 -11.55 -42.38
N SER A 213 14.57 -12.37 -43.27
CA SER A 213 14.45 -12.01 -44.68
C SER A 213 13.60 -10.74 -44.84
N PRO A 214 13.81 -9.92 -45.90
CA PRO A 214 13.01 -8.70 -46.11
C PRO A 214 11.50 -8.95 -46.20
N ALA A 215 11.07 -10.15 -46.62
CA ALA A 215 9.67 -10.56 -46.64
C ALA A 215 9.11 -10.83 -45.22
N ASP A 216 9.92 -11.44 -44.35
CA ASP A 216 9.56 -11.73 -42.97
C ASP A 216 9.61 -10.49 -42.07
N GLN A 217 10.49 -9.53 -42.39
CA GLN A 217 10.52 -8.21 -41.74
C GLN A 217 9.23 -7.42 -42.03
N ARG A 218 8.74 -7.47 -43.27
CA ARG A 218 7.47 -6.80 -43.66
C ARG A 218 6.25 -7.41 -42.97
N ARG A 219 6.21 -8.73 -42.80
CA ARG A 219 5.13 -9.41 -42.03
C ARG A 219 5.19 -9.08 -40.55
N ALA A 220 6.38 -9.06 -39.94
CA ALA A 220 6.52 -8.71 -38.52
C ALA A 220 6.09 -7.27 -38.23
N LEU A 221 6.38 -6.33 -39.14
CA LEU A 221 5.92 -4.94 -39.04
C LEU A 221 4.40 -4.80 -39.20
N TYR A 222 3.77 -5.63 -40.06
CA TYR A 222 2.32 -5.65 -40.25
C TYR A 222 1.56 -6.10 -38.99
N TRP A 223 2.10 -7.07 -38.24
CA TRP A 223 1.50 -7.48 -36.96
C TRP A 223 1.68 -6.44 -35.85
N SER A 224 2.71 -5.60 -35.92
CA SER A 224 2.94 -4.51 -34.96
C SER A 224 2.10 -3.25 -35.21
N SER A 225 1.54 -3.07 -36.42
CA SER A 225 0.61 -1.96 -36.68
C SER A 225 -0.80 -2.25 -36.18
N TRP A 226 -1.24 -3.52 -36.25
CA TRP A 226 -2.55 -3.96 -35.73
C TRP A 226 -2.69 -3.81 -34.21
N TYR A 227 -1.59 -3.80 -33.46
CA TYR A 227 -1.61 -3.55 -32.01
C TYR A 227 -1.35 -2.08 -31.63
N ARG A 228 -1.24 -1.17 -32.61
CA ARG A 228 -0.97 0.25 -32.37
C ARG A 228 -2.13 1.17 -32.76
N GLU A 229 -3.20 0.64 -33.36
CA GLU A 229 -4.36 1.42 -33.78
C GLU A 229 -5.48 1.52 -32.73
N ASP A 230 -5.43 0.76 -31.62
CA ASP A 230 -6.43 0.88 -30.54
C ASP A 230 -6.07 1.94 -29.46
N ASP A 231 -4.88 2.53 -29.50
CA ASP A 231 -4.42 3.53 -28.49
C ASP A 231 -4.57 5.00 -28.95
N ALA A 232 -5.22 5.27 -30.10
CA ALA A 232 -5.38 6.62 -30.63
C ALA A 232 -6.84 7.04 -30.90
N GLY A 233 -7.80 6.49 -30.15
CA GLY A 233 -9.23 6.63 -30.45
C GLY A 233 -10.15 7.00 -29.28
N ALA A 234 -9.77 7.90 -28.38
CA ALA A 234 -10.72 8.49 -27.42
C ALA A 234 -10.42 9.96 -27.09
N ARG A 235 -10.54 10.82 -28.11
CA ARG A 235 -10.89 12.23 -27.94
C ARG A 235 -11.96 12.58 -28.96
N HIS A 236 -13.23 12.38 -28.58
CA HIS A 236 -14.35 13.04 -29.24
C HIS A 236 -14.67 14.32 -28.46
N ARG A 237 -14.52 15.44 -29.15
CA ARG A 237 -15.26 16.68 -28.87
C ARG A 237 -16.73 16.41 -29.13
N GLU A 238 -17.60 16.90 -28.27
CA GLU A 238 -18.43 18.10 -28.50
C GLU A 238 -18.61 18.84 -27.18
#